data_AF-A0A6M8EIK8-F1
#
_entry.id   AF-A0A6M8EIK8-F1
#
_cell.length_a   1.000
_cell.length_b   1.000
_cell.length_c   1.000
_cell.angle_alpha   90.00
_cell.angle_beta   90.00
_cell.angle_gamma   90.00
#
_symmetry.space_group_name_H-M   'P 1'
#
loop_
_entity.id
_entity.type
_entity.pdbx_description
1 polymer ?
#
loop_
_entity_poly.entity_id
_entity_poly.type
_entity_poly.pdbx_seq_one_letter_code
_entity_poly.pdbx_strand_id
1 'polypeptide(L)'
;MKVSNLFKFIFLTVFAVYFTGCSGKPVPFNSVDPKLYADKKAEGRTISSEASGFQLLLFFPISVNDRHEQAYNALKGQANGDYITDIKITESWTYAFVGTIYTTKMTATAYPKK
;
A
#
# COMPACT_ATOMS: atom_id res chain seq x y z
N MET A 1 10.76 -42.97 2.21
CA MET A 1 10.18 -42.15 1.12
C MET A 1 11.10 -42.25 -0.10
N LYS A 2 10.62 -42.58 -1.31
CA LYS A 2 11.49 -42.63 -2.51
C LYS A 2 12.07 -41.23 -2.77
N VAL A 3 13.34 -41.14 -3.15
CA VAL A 3 14.03 -39.86 -3.45
C VAL A 3 13.27 -39.04 -4.49
N SER A 4 12.64 -39.69 -5.47
CA SER A 4 11.78 -39.05 -6.46
C SER A 4 10.51 -38.40 -5.87
N ASN A 5 9.98 -38.93 -4.77
CA ASN A 5 8.84 -38.33 -4.07
C ASN A 5 9.29 -37.13 -3.23
N LEU A 6 10.51 -37.16 -2.67
CA LEU A 6 11.09 -36.02 -1.95
C LEU A 6 11.27 -34.80 -2.88
N PHE A 7 11.79 -35.01 -4.11
CA PHE A 7 11.92 -33.93 -5.10
C PHE A 7 10.57 -33.35 -5.51
N LYS A 8 9.53 -34.19 -5.68
CA LYS A 8 8.17 -33.72 -5.97
C LYS A 8 7.63 -32.85 -4.85
N PHE A 9 7.81 -33.24 -3.59
CA PHE A 9 7.38 -32.44 -2.44
C PHE A 9 8.13 -31.11 -2.37
N ILE A 10 9.46 -31.11 -2.52
CA ILE A 10 10.25 -29.87 -2.55
C ILE A 10 9.77 -28.93 -3.66
N PHE A 11 9.57 -29.45 -4.87
CA PHE A 11 9.09 -28.64 -6.00
C PHE A 11 7.71 -28.04 -5.71
N LEU A 12 6.78 -28.83 -5.16
CA LEU A 12 5.42 -28.39 -4.86
C LEU A 12 5.39 -27.35 -3.72
N THR A 13 6.25 -27.52 -2.71
CA THR A 13 6.43 -26.52 -1.63
C THR A 13 7.01 -25.21 -2.16
N VAL A 14 8.06 -25.28 -2.99
CA VAL A 14 8.63 -24.08 -3.62
C VAL A 14 7.59 -23.37 -4.46
N PHE A 15 6.84 -24.10 -5.29
CA PHE A 15 5.79 -23.53 -6.14
C PHE A 15 4.66 -22.88 -5.32
N ALA A 16 4.25 -23.50 -4.21
CA ALA A 16 3.24 -22.92 -3.31
C ALA A 16 3.70 -21.61 -2.65
N VAL A 17 4.98 -21.50 -2.27
CA VAL A 17 5.55 -20.25 -1.69
C VAL A 17 5.61 -19.13 -2.72
N TYR A 18 5.82 -19.43 -4.01
CA TYR A 18 5.80 -18.40 -5.05
C TYR A 18 4.40 -17.76 -5.23
N PHE A 19 3.30 -18.48 -4.99
CA PHE A 19 1.96 -17.92 -5.11
C PHE A 19 1.60 -16.89 -4.03
N THR A 20 2.22 -16.94 -2.84
CA THR A 20 1.94 -15.96 -1.78
C THR A 20 2.51 -14.58 -2.09
N GLY A 21 3.46 -14.47 -3.03
CA GLY A 21 4.05 -13.20 -3.46
C GLY A 21 3.21 -12.42 -4.47
N CYS A 22 2.10 -12.96 -4.98
CA CYS A 22 1.28 -12.30 -6.00
C CYS A 22 0.17 -11.38 -5.47
N SER A 23 -0.13 -11.37 -4.17
CA SER A 23 -1.19 -10.51 -3.62
C SER A 23 -0.63 -9.30 -2.89
N GLY A 24 -1.11 -8.10 -3.23
CA GLY A 24 -0.91 -6.90 -2.42
C GLY A 24 -1.70 -6.96 -1.11
N LYS A 25 -1.21 -6.26 -0.08
CA LYS A 25 -1.93 -6.13 1.19
C LYS A 25 -3.15 -5.23 1.04
N PRO A 26 -4.35 -5.66 1.46
CA PRO A 26 -5.54 -4.82 1.44
C PRO A 26 -5.38 -3.62 2.37
N VAL A 27 -5.82 -2.43 1.92
CA VAL A 27 -5.81 -1.20 2.72
C VAL A 27 -7.24 -0.82 3.07
N PRO A 28 -7.71 -1.03 4.32
CA PRO A 28 -9.06 -0.67 4.72
C PRO A 28 -9.16 0.83 5.00
N PHE A 29 -10.14 1.49 4.39
CA PHE A 29 -10.53 2.85 4.74
C PHE A 29 -11.76 2.82 5.63
N ASN A 30 -11.69 3.49 6.78
CA ASN A 30 -12.84 3.66 7.64
C ASN A 30 -13.62 4.90 7.21
N SER A 31 -14.95 4.78 7.10
CA SER A 31 -15.81 5.95 6.94
C SER A 31 -15.89 6.69 8.28
N VAL A 32 -15.81 8.02 8.24
CA VAL A 32 -15.98 8.89 9.39
C VAL A 32 -17.32 9.60 9.26
N ASP A 33 -18.15 9.58 10.31
CA ASP A 33 -19.40 10.34 10.33
C ASP A 33 -19.08 11.85 10.22
N PRO A 34 -19.60 12.56 9.19
CA PRO A 34 -19.39 14.00 9.02
C PRO A 34 -19.75 14.86 10.23
N LYS A 35 -20.64 14.39 11.11
CA LYS A 35 -21.01 15.10 12.34
C LYS A 35 -19.86 15.22 13.34
N LEU A 36 -18.89 14.31 13.30
CA LEU A 36 -17.77 14.26 14.25
C LEU A 36 -16.73 15.38 14.05
N TYR A 37 -16.78 16.07 12.91
CA TYR A 37 -15.88 17.17 12.57
C TYR A 37 -16.60 18.37 11.97
N ALA A 38 -17.94 18.44 12.11
CA ALA A 38 -18.75 19.47 11.49
C ALA A 38 -18.42 20.89 11.98
N ASP A 39 -18.11 21.02 13.26
CA ASP A 39 -17.67 22.23 13.95
C ASP A 39 -16.23 22.63 13.61
N LYS A 40 -15.42 21.67 13.16
CA LYS A 40 -13.97 21.85 12.88
C LYS A 40 -13.63 21.83 11.41
N LYS A 41 -14.61 22.03 10.52
CA LYS A 41 -14.39 22.03 9.07
C LYS A 41 -13.34 23.06 8.62
N ALA A 42 -13.24 24.19 9.31
CA ALA A 42 -12.24 25.23 9.01
C ALA A 42 -10.81 24.81 9.39
N GLU A 43 -10.65 23.81 10.25
CA GLU A 43 -9.35 23.29 10.72
C GLU A 43 -8.86 22.10 9.88
N GLY A 44 -9.59 21.73 8.82
CA GLY A 44 -9.18 20.69 7.90
C GLY A 44 -7.87 21.03 7.22
N ARG A 45 -6.87 20.16 7.37
CA ARG A 45 -5.57 20.30 6.71
C ARG A 45 -5.35 19.21 5.69
N THR A 46 -4.69 19.53 4.60
CA THR A 46 -4.26 18.55 3.62
C THR A 46 -3.06 17.77 4.16
N ILE A 47 -3.14 16.44 4.13
CA ILE A 47 -2.02 15.53 4.39
C ILE A 47 -1.70 14.75 3.11
N SER A 48 -0.43 14.38 2.93
CA SER A 48 0.04 13.71 1.71
C SER A 48 1.24 12.83 2.00
N SER A 49 1.18 11.58 1.53
CA SER A 49 2.28 10.63 1.61
C SER A 49 2.43 9.88 0.30
N GLU A 50 3.59 9.26 0.09
CA GLU A 50 3.84 8.41 -1.05
C GLU A 50 4.74 7.24 -0.68
N ALA A 51 4.64 6.16 -1.45
CA ALA A 51 5.54 5.03 -1.38
C ALA A 51 5.75 4.46 -2.79
N SER A 52 6.97 3.97 -3.02
CA SER A 52 7.38 3.44 -4.32
C SER A 52 7.85 1.99 -4.20
N GLY A 53 7.59 1.22 -5.24
CA GLY A 53 8.19 -0.09 -5.47
C GLY A 53 8.87 -0.14 -6.83
N PHE A 54 9.76 -1.10 -7.00
CA PHE A 54 10.48 -1.33 -8.25
C PHE A 54 10.18 -2.73 -8.78
N GLN A 55 9.75 -2.82 -10.03
CA GLN A 55 9.53 -4.07 -10.73
C GLN A 55 10.71 -4.35 -11.65
N LEU A 56 11.61 -5.23 -11.21
CA LEU A 56 12.80 -5.62 -11.96
C LEU A 56 12.43 -6.63 -13.05
N LEU A 57 12.90 -6.37 -14.27
CA LEU A 57 12.69 -7.22 -15.46
C LEU A 57 11.22 -7.57 -15.72
N LEU A 58 10.31 -6.67 -15.34
CA LEU A 58 8.86 -6.87 -15.37
C LEU A 58 8.33 -8.07 -14.56
N PHE A 59 9.17 -8.73 -13.75
CA PHE A 59 8.80 -9.99 -13.09
C PHE A 59 9.02 -9.98 -11.57
N PHE A 60 10.08 -9.36 -11.07
CA PHE A 60 10.41 -9.38 -9.65
C PHE A 60 9.89 -8.11 -8.97
N PRO A 61 8.77 -8.17 -8.22
CA PRO A 61 8.24 -7.02 -7.51
C PRO A 61 9.04 -6.78 -6.22
N ILE A 62 9.78 -5.67 -6.16
CA ILE A 62 10.48 -5.20 -4.97
C ILE A 62 9.65 -4.07 -4.35
N SER A 63 9.02 -4.31 -3.21
CA SER A 63 8.14 -3.34 -2.52
C SER A 63 6.91 -2.85 -3.30
N VAL A 64 6.61 -3.41 -4.48
CA VAL A 64 5.47 -2.99 -5.32
C VAL A 64 4.13 -3.33 -4.67
N ASN A 65 4.03 -4.51 -4.06
CA ASN A 65 2.78 -5.05 -3.51
C ASN A 65 2.33 -4.37 -2.22
N ASP A 66 3.29 -3.84 -1.45
CA ASP A 66 3.04 -3.21 -0.15
C ASP A 66 2.96 -1.68 -0.24
N ARG A 67 3.26 -1.07 -1.41
CA ARG A 67 3.33 0.40 -1.54
C ARG A 67 2.05 1.11 -1.13
N HIS A 68 0.87 0.54 -1.37
CA HIS A 68 -0.39 1.15 -0.93
C HIS A 68 -0.49 1.18 0.61
N GLU A 69 -0.14 0.09 1.28
CA GLU A 69 -0.13 0.00 2.75
C GLU A 69 0.89 0.98 3.32
N GLN A 70 2.09 1.05 2.74
CA GLN A 70 3.15 1.95 3.19
C GLN A 70 2.74 3.42 3.04
N ALA A 71 2.19 3.79 1.88
CA ALA A 71 1.67 5.15 1.66
C ALA A 71 0.58 5.48 2.69
N TYR A 72 -0.39 4.58 2.91
CA TYR A 72 -1.47 4.82 3.87
C TYR A 72 -0.98 4.87 5.33
N ASN A 73 -0.02 4.03 5.72
CA ASN A 73 0.57 4.06 7.05
C ASN A 73 1.33 5.37 7.31
N ALA A 74 2.08 5.86 6.33
CA ALA A 74 2.71 7.17 6.39
C ALA A 74 1.66 8.29 6.47
N LEU A 75 0.54 8.18 5.73
CA LEU A 75 -0.57 9.12 5.78
C LEU A 75 -1.20 9.17 7.19
N LYS A 76 -1.46 8.02 7.80
CA LYS A 76 -1.95 7.91 9.18
C LYS A 76 -0.98 8.53 10.19
N GLY A 77 0.32 8.36 9.97
CA GLY A 77 1.36 9.02 10.77
C GLY A 77 1.22 10.55 10.73
N GLN A 78 1.00 11.13 9.55
CA GLN A 78 0.77 12.58 9.41
C GLN A 78 -0.56 13.05 10.00
N ALA A 79 -1.59 12.20 9.99
CA ALA A 79 -2.86 12.49 10.61
C ALA A 79 -2.76 12.56 12.15
N ASN A 80 -1.79 11.88 12.76
CA ASN A 80 -1.57 11.89 14.22
C ASN A 80 -2.85 11.59 15.04
N GLY A 81 -3.69 10.67 14.54
CA GLY A 81 -4.95 10.28 15.20
C GLY A 81 -6.19 11.12 14.83
N ASP A 82 -6.04 12.12 13.98
CA ASP A 82 -7.14 12.91 13.41
C ASP A 82 -8.01 12.10 12.45
N TYR A 83 -9.23 12.61 12.21
CA TYR A 83 -10.13 12.02 11.24
C TYR A 83 -9.61 12.25 9.82
N ILE A 84 -9.35 11.17 9.10
CA ILE A 84 -8.92 11.19 7.70
C ILE A 84 -10.16 11.06 6.81
N THR A 85 -10.39 12.02 5.92
CA THR A 85 -11.48 12.02 4.95
C THR A 85 -10.95 12.33 3.55
N ASP A 86 -11.80 12.14 2.54
CA ASP A 86 -11.54 12.58 1.16
C ASP A 86 -10.21 12.05 0.59
N ILE A 87 -9.91 10.78 0.87
CA ILE A 87 -8.68 10.13 0.41
C ILE A 87 -8.69 10.07 -1.12
N LYS A 88 -7.65 10.62 -1.74
CA LYS A 88 -7.37 10.57 -3.18
C LYS A 88 -6.09 9.80 -3.42
N ILE A 89 -6.17 8.80 -4.29
CA ILE A 89 -5.03 7.95 -4.66
C ILE A 89 -4.59 8.35 -6.07
N THR A 90 -3.30 8.55 -6.26
CA THR A 90 -2.68 8.84 -7.55
C THR A 90 -1.56 7.85 -7.77
N GLU A 91 -1.65 7.10 -8.87
CA GLU A 91 -0.61 6.16 -9.30
C GLU A 91 0.22 6.79 -10.40
N SER A 92 1.54 6.61 -10.33
CA SER A 92 2.46 7.01 -11.38
C SER A 92 3.52 5.94 -11.58
N TRP A 93 4.12 5.91 -12.77
CA TRP A 93 5.17 4.97 -13.09
C TRP A 93 6.26 5.63 -13.91
N THR A 94 7.48 5.12 -13.79
CA THR A 94 8.62 5.57 -14.58
C THR A 94 9.50 4.38 -14.91
N TYR A 95 9.91 4.30 -16.17
CA TYR A 95 10.85 3.28 -16.61
C TYR A 95 12.28 3.63 -16.17
N ALA A 96 12.96 2.67 -15.55
CA ALA A 96 14.31 2.80 -15.01
C ALA A 96 15.19 1.65 -15.53
N PHE A 97 15.59 1.75 -16.81
CA PHE A 97 16.48 0.87 -17.58
C PHE A 97 16.17 -0.64 -17.57
N VAL A 98 16.30 -1.31 -16.42
CA VAL A 98 16.02 -2.76 -16.24
C VAL A 98 14.70 -3.02 -15.52
N GLY A 99 13.91 -2.01 -15.22
CA GLY A 99 12.63 -2.19 -14.57
C GLY A 99 11.76 -0.94 -14.55
N THR A 100 10.65 -1.03 -13.82
CA THR A 100 9.66 0.05 -13.70
C THR A 100 9.49 0.43 -12.24
N ILE A 101 9.60 1.71 -11.93
CA ILE A 101 9.24 2.25 -10.62
C ILE A 101 7.73 2.52 -10.65
N TYR A 102 7.00 2.02 -9.66
CA TYR A 102 5.61 2.32 -9.41
C TYR A 102 5.50 3.13 -8.13
N THR A 103 4.83 4.28 -8.18
CA THR A 103 4.65 5.16 -7.02
C THR A 103 3.18 5.39 -6.76
N THR A 104 2.75 5.07 -5.54
CA THR A 104 1.44 5.41 -5.01
C THR A 104 1.56 6.66 -4.17
N LYS A 105 0.85 7.72 -4.55
CA LYS A 105 0.66 8.92 -3.75
C LYS A 105 -0.75 8.96 -3.19
N MET A 106 -0.88 9.19 -1.89
CA MET A 106 -2.15 9.38 -1.23
C MET A 106 -2.23 10.80 -0.67
N THR A 107 -3.32 11.50 -0.97
CA THR A 107 -3.64 12.79 -0.37
C THR A 107 -4.98 12.69 0.33
N ALA A 108 -5.17 13.40 1.44
CA ALA A 108 -6.41 13.38 2.19
C ALA A 108 -6.59 14.68 2.97
N THR A 109 -7.80 14.89 3.49
CA THR A 109 -8.08 15.94 4.46
C THR A 109 -8.08 15.33 5.86
N ALA A 110 -7.39 15.97 6.80
CA ALA A 110 -7.36 15.56 8.20
C ALA A 110 -8.04 16.61 9.09
N TYR A 111 -9.05 16.18 9.85
CA TYR A 111 -9.80 17.01 10.79
C TYR A 111 -9.47 16.67 12.25
N PRO A 112 -9.23 17.67 13.12
CA PRO A 112 -8.89 17.43 14.51
C PRO A 112 -9.93 16.58 15.23
N LYS A 113 -9.47 15.55 15.94
CA LYS A 113 -10.36 14.69 16.75
C LYS A 113 -10.70 15.30 18.12
N LYS A 114 -9.87 16.22 18.62
CA LYS A 114 -10.03 16.92 19.91
C LYS A 114 -10.13 18.40 19.73
#